data_AF-A0A7X5YPN7-F1
#
_entry.id   AF-A0A7X5YPN7-F1
#
_cell.length_a   1.000
_cell.length_b   1.000
_cell.length_c   1.000
_cell.angle_alpha   90.00
_cell.angle_beta   90.00
_cell.angle_gamma   90.00
#
_symmetry.space_group_name_H-M   'P 1'
#
loop_
_entity.id
_entity.type
_entity.pdbx_description
1 polymer ?
#
loop_
_entity_poly.entity_id
_entity_poly.type
_entity_poly.pdbx_seq_one_letter_code
_entity_poly.pdbx_strand_id
1 'polypeptide(L)'
;MSLFPPEAPRDCPLCPRLVEYRLENARQNPGWWNGPAPSFGDPNARLLVAGLAPGRTGANRTGRPFTGDHAGWLLYETLQKAGFARGRYDPNGDDDLELVDCMITNAVRCAPPGNKPLPVEEATCRPFLQARLAALPRLKVIVTLGDVSRRNVLKTLGKPASAMPAGHGAQAQVGPYLLLNSYHCSRLNTNTGRLTAQMFEDIFRRARELMEA
;
A
#
# COMPACT_ATOMS: atom_id res chain seq x y z
N MET A 1 -23.07 4.14 4.42
CA MET A 1 -21.76 4.57 4.93
C MET A 1 -21.07 3.39 5.61
N SER A 2 -19.77 3.20 5.41
CA SER A 2 -19.01 2.14 6.10
C SER A 2 -19.03 2.41 7.61
N LEU A 3 -19.28 1.39 8.43
CA LEU A 3 -19.16 1.47 9.89
C LEU A 3 -17.69 1.51 10.35
N PHE A 4 -16.75 1.31 9.43
CA PHE A 4 -15.33 1.28 9.71
C PHE A 4 -14.67 2.61 9.35
N PRO A 5 -13.75 3.13 10.20
CA PRO A 5 -12.91 4.26 9.83
C PRO A 5 -11.93 3.87 8.70
N PRO A 6 -11.39 4.84 7.95
CA PRO A 6 -10.34 4.60 6.95
C PRO A 6 -9.06 3.96 7.51
N GLU A 7 -8.76 4.25 8.78
CA GLU A 7 -7.62 3.72 9.51
C GLU A 7 -8.05 2.79 10.61
N ALA A 8 -7.44 1.61 10.67
CA ALA A 8 -7.71 0.67 11.74
C ALA A 8 -7.26 1.27 13.09
N PRO A 9 -8.10 1.20 14.15
CA PRO A 9 -7.72 1.61 15.48
C PRO A 9 -6.41 0.95 15.91
N ARG A 10 -5.60 1.66 16.69
CA ARG A 10 -4.26 1.22 17.08
C ARG A 10 -4.23 -0.16 17.74
N ASP A 11 -5.28 -0.44 18.50
CA ASP A 11 -5.53 -1.66 19.28
C ASP A 11 -6.42 -2.67 18.55
N CYS A 12 -6.83 -2.42 17.30
CA CYS A 12 -7.76 -3.25 16.52
C CYS A 12 -7.53 -4.77 16.74
N PRO A 13 -8.53 -5.52 17.27
CA PRO A 13 -8.36 -6.90 17.73
C PRO A 13 -8.76 -7.95 16.69
N LEU A 14 -9.23 -7.53 15.51
CA LEU A 14 -10.06 -8.37 14.64
C LEU A 14 -9.35 -9.58 14.01
N CYS A 15 -8.02 -9.58 13.97
CA CYS A 15 -7.22 -10.65 13.36
C CYS A 15 -6.32 -11.32 14.42
N PRO A 16 -6.79 -12.34 15.17
CA PRO A 16 -6.06 -12.90 16.31
C PRO A 16 -4.60 -13.28 16.02
N ARG A 17 -4.32 -13.95 14.89
CA ARG A 17 -2.95 -14.32 14.49
C ARG A 17 -2.05 -13.10 14.25
N LEU A 18 -2.58 -12.04 13.65
CA LEU A 18 -1.82 -10.79 13.42
C LEU A 18 -1.62 -10.02 14.73
N VAL A 19 -2.63 -10.07 15.62
CA VAL A 19 -2.54 -9.47 16.96
C VAL A 19 -1.47 -10.18 17.79
N GLU A 20 -1.46 -11.50 17.80
CA GLU A 20 -0.43 -12.29 18.47
C GLU A 20 0.97 -11.95 17.93
N TYR A 21 1.12 -11.91 16.60
CA TYR A 21 2.41 -11.59 16.00
C TYR A 21 2.89 -10.16 16.31
N ARG A 22 2.01 -9.15 16.28
CA ARG A 22 2.43 -7.78 16.68
C ARG A 22 2.80 -7.71 18.16
N LEU A 23 2.13 -8.48 19.03
CA LEU A 23 2.46 -8.54 20.46
C LEU A 23 3.81 -9.24 20.69
N GLU A 24 4.10 -10.30 19.94
CA GLU A 24 5.43 -10.93 19.93
C GLU A 24 6.51 -9.93 19.51
N ASN A 25 6.28 -9.20 18.41
CA ASN A 25 7.21 -8.15 17.96
C ASN A 25 7.37 -7.03 18.99
N ALA A 26 6.31 -6.64 19.68
CA ALA A 26 6.36 -5.64 20.76
C ALA A 26 7.18 -6.10 21.95
N ARG A 27 7.12 -7.38 22.34
CA ARG A 27 7.99 -7.93 23.40
C ARG A 27 9.46 -7.88 23.00
N GLN A 28 9.77 -8.19 21.75
CA GLN A 28 11.14 -8.18 21.22
C GLN A 28 11.66 -6.76 20.94
N ASN A 29 10.76 -5.85 20.54
CA ASN A 29 11.10 -4.50 20.11
C ASN A 29 10.04 -3.49 20.62
N PRO A 30 10.06 -3.14 21.92
CA PRO A 30 9.02 -2.31 22.54
C PRO A 30 8.87 -0.91 21.92
N GLY A 31 9.96 -0.34 21.40
CA GLY A 31 9.97 1.00 20.78
C GLY A 31 9.46 1.05 19.33
N TRP A 32 9.12 -0.09 18.73
CA TRP A 32 8.57 -0.13 17.37
C TRP A 32 7.08 0.18 17.33
N TRP A 33 6.58 0.51 16.14
CA TRP A 33 5.15 0.75 15.92
C TRP A 33 4.28 -0.46 16.35
N ASN A 34 4.56 -1.70 15.96
CA ASN A 34 3.84 -2.89 16.46
C ASN A 34 2.31 -2.80 16.43
N GLY A 35 1.72 -2.28 15.35
CA GLY A 35 0.27 -2.26 15.19
C GLY A 35 -0.15 -1.96 13.77
N PRO A 36 -1.44 -1.70 13.55
CA PRO A 36 -1.95 -1.41 12.22
C PRO A 36 -1.24 -0.18 11.65
N ALA A 37 -0.55 -0.32 10.53
CA ALA A 37 0.11 0.77 9.85
C ALA A 37 -0.95 1.68 9.22
N PRO A 38 -0.99 2.98 9.59
CA PRO A 38 -1.89 3.93 8.97
C PRO A 38 -1.54 4.13 7.50
N SER A 39 -2.49 4.62 6.71
CA SER A 39 -2.20 5.17 5.38
C SER A 39 -1.39 6.47 5.52
N PHE A 40 -0.57 6.79 4.52
CA PHE A 40 0.30 7.96 4.52
C PHE A 40 0.12 8.76 3.22
N GLY A 41 -0.12 10.07 3.33
CA GLY A 41 -0.17 10.96 2.18
C GLY A 41 -1.31 11.99 2.23
N ASP A 42 -1.61 12.54 1.06
CA ASP A 42 -2.58 13.62 0.87
C ASP A 42 -4.03 13.12 1.04
N PRO A 43 -4.83 13.66 1.98
CA PRO A 43 -6.24 13.28 2.16
C PRO A 43 -7.13 13.63 0.95
N ASN A 44 -6.66 14.46 0.02
CA ASN A 44 -7.34 14.83 -1.22
C ASN A 44 -6.72 14.16 -2.47
N ALA A 45 -5.87 13.15 -2.28
CA ALA A 45 -5.13 12.50 -3.35
C ALA A 45 -6.03 11.98 -4.49
N ARG A 46 -5.59 12.22 -5.73
CA ARG A 46 -6.13 11.60 -6.95
C ARG A 46 -5.47 10.25 -7.26
N LEU A 47 -4.28 9.98 -6.70
CA LEU A 47 -3.58 8.69 -6.79
C LEU A 47 -3.61 7.93 -5.46
N LEU A 48 -3.92 6.63 -5.51
CA LEU A 48 -3.68 5.70 -4.40
C LEU A 48 -2.68 4.62 -4.80
N VAL A 49 -1.64 4.42 -3.99
CA VAL A 49 -0.76 3.25 -4.06
C VAL A 49 -1.20 2.24 -3.01
N ALA A 50 -1.53 1.03 -3.45
CA ALA A 50 -2.01 -0.05 -2.59
C ALA A 50 -1.02 -1.21 -2.53
N GLY A 51 -0.39 -1.41 -1.38
CA GLY A 51 0.38 -2.61 -1.04
C GLY A 51 -0.47 -3.75 -0.49
N LEU A 52 0.17 -4.88 -0.21
CA LEU A 52 -0.50 -6.02 0.43
C LEU A 52 -0.59 -5.83 1.96
N ALA A 53 0.55 -5.76 2.63
CA ALA A 53 0.64 -5.67 4.08
C ALA A 53 1.99 -5.08 4.51
N PRO A 54 2.12 -4.53 5.73
CA PRO A 54 3.40 -4.13 6.30
C PRO A 54 4.43 -5.25 6.35
N GLY A 55 5.69 -4.90 6.05
CA GLY A 55 6.84 -5.71 6.43
C GLY A 55 7.14 -5.57 7.92
N ARG A 56 7.68 -6.64 8.54
CA ARG A 56 8.07 -6.67 9.96
C ARG A 56 9.01 -5.52 10.36
N THR A 57 10.07 -5.30 9.57
CA THR A 57 11.07 -4.24 9.80
C THR A 57 10.75 -2.93 9.08
N GLY A 58 9.72 -2.94 8.25
CA GLY A 58 9.17 -1.77 7.56
C GLY A 58 8.14 -1.06 8.43
N ALA A 59 6.90 -0.93 7.94
CA ALA A 59 5.85 -0.19 8.64
C ALA A 59 5.44 -0.76 10.00
N ASN A 60 5.72 -2.03 10.31
CA ASN A 60 5.54 -2.54 11.68
C ASN A 60 6.60 -1.98 12.65
N ARG A 61 7.77 -1.60 12.16
CA ARG A 61 8.76 -0.85 12.94
C ARG A 61 8.44 0.64 12.95
N THR A 62 8.18 1.22 11.79
CA THR A 62 8.20 2.69 11.58
C THR A 62 6.84 3.36 11.66
N GLY A 63 5.75 2.60 11.51
CA GLY A 63 4.39 3.15 11.45
C GLY A 63 4.05 3.85 10.14
N ARG A 64 4.97 3.91 9.17
CA ARG A 64 4.72 4.50 7.84
C ARG A 64 4.83 3.42 6.76
N PRO A 65 3.81 3.22 5.90
CA PRO A 65 3.84 2.24 4.80
C PRO A 65 5.13 2.33 4.01
N PHE A 66 5.73 1.20 3.64
CA PHE A 66 6.97 1.17 2.84
C PHE A 66 8.15 1.95 3.45
N THR A 67 8.17 2.27 4.74
CA THR A 67 9.32 2.93 5.38
C THR A 67 10.10 1.95 6.23
N GLY A 68 11.41 1.92 6.05
CA GLY A 68 12.31 1.10 6.87
C GLY A 68 12.66 -0.27 6.30
N ASP A 69 12.22 -0.55 5.08
CA ASP A 69 12.66 -1.69 4.28
C ASP A 69 13.12 -1.25 2.88
N HIS A 70 13.66 -2.20 2.11
CA HIS A 70 14.21 -1.91 0.78
C HIS A 70 13.15 -1.44 -0.23
N ALA A 71 11.88 -1.83 -0.06
CA ALA A 71 10.82 -1.46 -1.00
C ALA A 71 10.54 0.04 -0.96
N GLY A 72 10.76 0.68 0.20
CA GLY A 72 10.63 2.11 0.39
C GLY A 72 11.53 2.96 -0.48
N TRP A 73 12.81 2.58 -0.61
CA TRP A 73 13.78 3.36 -1.38
C TRP A 73 13.32 3.55 -2.82
N LEU A 74 13.05 2.44 -3.52
CA LEU A 74 12.56 2.50 -4.89
C LEU A 74 11.21 3.23 -4.97
N LEU A 75 10.28 2.96 -4.04
CA LEU A 75 8.96 3.58 -4.09
C LEU A 75 9.03 5.10 -3.95
N TYR A 76 9.66 5.60 -2.89
CA TYR A 76 9.67 7.04 -2.61
C TYR A 76 10.53 7.81 -3.61
N GLU A 77 11.65 7.24 -4.09
CA GLU A 77 12.43 7.84 -5.16
C GLU A 77 11.61 7.97 -6.45
N THR A 78 10.91 6.90 -6.85
CA THR A 78 10.03 6.94 -8.03
C THR A 78 8.89 7.94 -7.87
N LEU A 79 8.26 8.00 -6.69
CA LEU A 79 7.20 8.98 -6.42
C LEU A 79 7.72 10.42 -6.53
N GLN A 80 8.93 10.71 -6.04
CA GLN A 80 9.54 12.04 -6.19
C GLN A 80 9.77 12.37 -7.67
N LYS A 81 10.37 11.45 -8.45
CA LYS A 81 10.59 11.63 -9.89
C LYS A 81 9.30 11.87 -10.68
N ALA A 82 8.22 11.20 -10.28
CA ALA A 82 6.90 11.33 -10.90
C ALA A 82 6.10 12.55 -10.37
N GLY A 83 6.64 13.32 -9.43
CA GLY A 83 6.00 14.49 -8.82
C GLY A 83 4.87 14.15 -7.83
N PHE A 84 4.83 12.92 -7.32
CA PHE A 84 3.88 12.46 -6.30
C PHE A 84 4.43 12.55 -4.87
N ALA A 85 5.67 13.01 -4.72
CA ALA A 85 6.29 13.26 -3.44
C ALA A 85 7.31 14.39 -3.56
N ARG A 86 7.63 15.03 -2.44
CA ARG A 86 8.71 16.01 -2.29
C ARG A 86 9.39 15.85 -0.93
N GLY A 87 10.52 16.52 -0.75
CA GLY A 87 11.37 16.37 0.44
C GLY A 87 12.34 15.21 0.32
N ARG A 88 13.18 15.04 1.33
CA ARG A 88 14.08 13.91 1.51
C ARG A 88 13.28 12.72 2.05
N TYR A 89 13.70 11.50 1.74
CA TYR A 89 13.21 10.30 2.40
C TYR A 89 14.32 9.71 3.27
N ASP A 90 13.97 9.28 4.49
CA ASP A 90 14.84 8.55 5.40
C ASP A 90 14.14 7.27 5.92
N PRO A 91 14.77 6.09 5.82
CA PRO A 91 14.18 4.82 6.27
C PRO A 91 14.03 4.71 7.80
N ASN A 92 14.59 5.65 8.57
CA ASN A 92 14.45 5.76 10.02
C ASN A 92 13.42 6.82 10.44
N GLY A 93 12.89 7.59 9.49
CA GLY A 93 11.86 8.61 9.73
C GLY A 93 12.40 10.00 10.07
N ASP A 94 13.71 10.23 9.98
CA ASP A 94 14.32 11.57 10.11
C ASP A 94 14.28 12.32 8.77
N ASP A 95 13.06 12.57 8.29
CA ASP A 95 12.83 13.17 7.00
C ASP A 95 11.69 14.20 6.98
N ASP A 96 11.64 14.95 5.89
CA ASP A 96 10.61 15.93 5.55
C ASP A 96 9.75 15.43 4.36
N LEU A 97 9.65 14.11 4.20
CA LEU A 97 8.93 13.49 3.09
C LEU A 97 7.44 13.85 3.16
N GLU A 98 6.93 14.41 2.07
CA GLU A 98 5.52 14.69 1.89
C GLU A 98 5.04 14.09 0.57
N LEU A 99 3.88 13.41 0.59
CA LEU A 99 3.23 12.98 -0.64
C LEU A 99 2.36 14.09 -1.20
N VAL A 100 2.44 14.28 -2.51
CA VAL A 100 1.71 15.30 -3.26
C VAL A 100 0.72 14.59 -4.16
N ASP A 101 -0.58 14.83 -3.95
CA ASP A 101 -1.66 14.23 -4.76
C ASP A 101 -1.65 12.68 -4.76
N CYS A 102 -1.04 12.10 -3.73
CA CYS A 102 -0.81 10.67 -3.58
C CYS A 102 -1.08 10.23 -2.14
N MET A 103 -1.74 9.09 -2.00
CA MET A 103 -1.94 8.36 -0.76
C MET A 103 -1.35 6.96 -0.90
N ILE A 104 -0.72 6.43 0.15
CA ILE A 104 -0.22 5.05 0.20
C ILE A 104 -0.95 4.30 1.30
N THR A 105 -1.43 3.09 0.99
CA THR A 105 -2.10 2.21 1.95
C THR A 105 -1.72 0.74 1.74
N ASN A 106 -2.24 -0.14 2.60
CA ASN A 106 -2.16 -1.60 2.43
C ASN A 106 -3.55 -2.24 2.55
N ALA A 107 -3.75 -3.36 1.84
CA ALA A 107 -4.96 -4.16 1.97
C ALA A 107 -5.14 -4.76 3.37
N VAL A 108 -4.05 -5.22 3.99
CA VAL A 108 -3.98 -5.66 5.39
C VAL A 108 -3.12 -4.68 6.17
N ARG A 109 -3.61 -4.19 7.32
CA ARG A 109 -2.94 -3.11 8.06
C ARG A 109 -1.89 -3.59 9.05
N CYS A 110 -1.91 -4.84 9.51
CA CYS A 110 -0.88 -5.38 10.42
C CYS A 110 0.16 -6.20 9.65
N ALA A 111 1.41 -6.24 10.13
CA ALA A 111 2.41 -7.16 9.58
C ALA A 111 1.99 -8.61 9.82
N PRO A 112 1.94 -9.45 8.76
CA PRO A 112 1.72 -10.87 8.92
C PRO A 112 3.05 -11.64 9.03
N PRO A 113 3.08 -12.74 9.80
CA PRO A 113 4.21 -13.69 9.78
C PRO A 113 4.59 -14.08 8.34
N GLY A 114 5.88 -14.03 8.03
CA GLY A 114 6.40 -14.35 6.70
C GLY A 114 5.95 -13.40 5.58
N ASN A 115 5.44 -12.21 5.92
CA ASN A 115 4.83 -11.25 4.98
C ASN A 115 3.67 -11.85 4.17
N LYS A 116 3.00 -12.88 4.71
CA LYS A 116 1.90 -13.59 4.06
C LYS A 116 0.63 -13.54 4.91
N PRO A 117 -0.31 -12.61 4.63
CA PRO A 117 -1.61 -12.64 5.26
C PRO A 117 -2.42 -13.85 4.76
N LEU A 118 -3.37 -14.28 5.58
CA LEU A 118 -4.34 -15.30 5.23
C LEU A 118 -5.55 -14.66 4.53
N PRO A 119 -6.27 -15.39 3.66
CA PRO A 119 -7.48 -14.87 3.02
C PRO A 119 -8.55 -14.35 4.00
N VAL A 120 -8.65 -14.94 5.19
CA VAL A 120 -9.56 -14.46 6.24
C VAL A 120 -9.10 -13.11 6.80
N GLU A 121 -7.80 -12.87 6.95
CA GLU A 121 -7.26 -11.59 7.42
C GLU A 121 -7.41 -10.49 6.36
N GLU A 122 -7.17 -10.83 5.10
CA GLU A 122 -7.50 -9.98 3.95
C GLU A 122 -8.99 -9.58 3.97
N ALA A 123 -9.87 -10.53 4.26
CA ALA A 123 -11.30 -10.27 4.35
C ALA A 123 -11.69 -9.41 5.55
N THR A 124 -11.13 -9.68 6.71
CA THR A 124 -11.37 -8.91 7.93
C THR A 124 -10.88 -7.47 7.81
N CYS A 125 -9.78 -7.23 7.09
CA CYS A 125 -9.23 -5.87 6.93
C CYS A 125 -9.89 -5.05 5.81
N ARG A 126 -10.62 -5.72 4.90
CA ARG A 126 -11.28 -5.08 3.74
C ARG A 126 -12.18 -3.89 4.08
N PRO A 127 -12.99 -3.89 5.16
CA PRO A 127 -13.82 -2.74 5.49
C PRO A 127 -13.02 -1.44 5.72
N PHE A 128 -11.80 -1.52 6.26
CA PHE A 128 -10.91 -0.36 6.38
C PHE A 128 -10.41 0.12 5.03
N LEU A 129 -10.09 -0.78 4.10
CA LEU A 129 -9.71 -0.40 2.73
C LEU A 129 -10.90 0.24 1.99
N GLN A 130 -12.11 -0.30 2.14
CA GLN A 130 -13.34 0.32 1.60
C GLN A 130 -13.53 1.74 2.12
N ALA A 131 -13.38 1.94 3.44
CA ALA A 131 -13.47 3.25 4.06
C ALA A 131 -12.36 4.21 3.57
N ARG A 132 -11.14 3.72 3.36
CA ARG A 132 -10.03 4.52 2.80
C ARG A 132 -10.30 4.96 1.37
N LEU A 133 -10.85 4.10 0.52
CA LEU A 133 -11.26 4.50 -0.84
C LEU A 133 -12.37 5.57 -0.79
N ALA A 134 -13.38 5.38 0.07
CA ALA A 134 -14.47 6.34 0.23
C ALA A 134 -14.00 7.69 0.80
N ALA A 135 -12.94 7.70 1.60
CA ALA A 135 -12.36 8.91 2.18
C ALA A 135 -11.46 9.72 1.23
N LEU A 136 -11.30 9.27 -0.03
CA LEU A 136 -10.56 9.99 -1.07
C LEU A 136 -11.54 10.41 -2.19
N PRO A 137 -12.27 11.52 -2.02
CA PRO A 137 -13.35 11.91 -2.94
C PRO A 137 -12.86 12.28 -4.35
N ARG A 138 -11.57 12.61 -4.49
CA ARG A 138 -10.93 12.95 -5.77
C ARG A 138 -10.18 11.78 -6.41
N LEU A 139 -10.21 10.60 -5.80
CA LEU A 139 -9.46 9.44 -6.28
C LEU A 139 -9.83 9.09 -7.72
N LYS A 140 -8.84 9.07 -8.61
CA LYS A 140 -8.96 8.70 -10.02
C LYS A 140 -8.23 7.40 -10.35
N VAL A 141 -6.99 7.28 -9.88
CA VAL A 141 -6.08 6.18 -10.25
C VAL A 141 -5.66 5.39 -9.01
N ILE A 142 -5.66 4.05 -9.12
CA ILE A 142 -5.14 3.15 -8.09
C ILE A 142 -4.01 2.30 -8.69
N VAL A 143 -2.81 2.44 -8.13
CA VAL A 143 -1.65 1.59 -8.45
C VAL A 143 -1.56 0.46 -7.43
N THR A 144 -1.70 -0.78 -7.86
CA THR A 144 -1.55 -1.97 -7.00
C THR A 144 -0.14 -2.55 -7.10
N LEU A 145 0.46 -2.82 -5.94
CA LEU A 145 1.80 -3.41 -5.85
C LEU A 145 1.69 -4.92 -5.66
N GLY A 146 1.67 -5.65 -6.77
CA GLY A 146 1.57 -7.10 -6.87
C GLY A 146 0.14 -7.62 -7.02
N ASP A 147 0.00 -8.82 -7.62
CA ASP A 147 -1.30 -9.41 -7.94
C ASP A 147 -2.16 -9.75 -6.72
N VAL A 148 -1.56 -9.95 -5.54
CA VAL A 148 -2.33 -10.15 -4.30
C VAL A 148 -3.00 -8.84 -3.88
N SER A 149 -2.28 -7.71 -3.95
CA SER A 149 -2.87 -6.38 -3.72
C SER A 149 -3.95 -6.08 -4.77
N ARG A 150 -3.67 -6.34 -6.05
CA ARG A 150 -4.65 -6.20 -7.15
C ARG A 150 -5.97 -6.92 -6.86
N ARG A 151 -5.89 -8.20 -6.51
CA ARG A 151 -7.10 -8.99 -6.16
C ARG A 151 -7.82 -8.43 -4.94
N ASN A 152 -7.11 -7.89 -3.95
CA ASN A 152 -7.72 -7.28 -2.78
C ASN A 152 -8.44 -5.98 -3.11
N VAL A 153 -7.85 -5.10 -3.91
CA VAL A 153 -8.51 -3.89 -4.40
C VAL A 153 -9.74 -4.23 -5.24
N LEU A 154 -9.65 -5.18 -6.18
CA LEU A 154 -10.81 -5.61 -6.97
C LEU A 154 -11.96 -6.15 -6.10
N LYS A 155 -11.65 -7.02 -5.12
CA LYS A 155 -12.65 -7.51 -4.16
C LYS A 155 -13.26 -6.40 -3.33
N THR A 156 -12.47 -5.41 -2.93
CA THR A 156 -12.93 -4.21 -2.20
C THR A 156 -13.95 -3.44 -3.02
N LEU A 157 -13.74 -3.35 -4.33
CA LEU A 157 -14.65 -2.74 -5.31
C LEU A 157 -15.81 -3.66 -5.75
N GLY A 158 -15.97 -4.83 -5.13
CA GLY A 158 -17.03 -5.78 -5.48
C GLY A 158 -16.84 -6.46 -6.84
N LYS A 159 -15.59 -6.57 -7.32
CA LYS A 159 -15.26 -7.14 -8.63
C LYS A 159 -14.45 -8.44 -8.51
N PRO A 160 -14.63 -9.39 -9.46
CA PRO A 160 -13.82 -10.60 -9.51
C PRO A 160 -12.38 -10.29 -9.96
N ALA A 161 -11.47 -11.22 -9.72
CA ALA A 161 -10.08 -11.08 -10.15
C ALA A 161 -9.90 -10.95 -11.67
N SER A 162 -10.87 -11.46 -12.45
CA SER A 162 -10.91 -11.38 -13.91
C SER A 162 -11.32 -10.01 -14.46
N ALA A 163 -11.79 -9.08 -13.61
CA ALA A 163 -12.14 -7.72 -14.03
C ALA A 163 -10.93 -6.88 -14.49
N MET A 164 -9.72 -7.38 -14.26
CA MET A 164 -8.47 -6.77 -14.70
C MET A 164 -7.44 -7.89 -14.91
N PRO A 165 -6.63 -7.86 -15.98
CA PRO A 165 -5.53 -8.82 -16.15
C PRO A 165 -4.53 -8.80 -14.98
N ALA A 166 -3.84 -9.93 -14.79
CA ALA A 166 -2.73 -10.03 -13.86
C ALA A 166 -1.43 -9.51 -14.50
N GLY A 167 -0.40 -9.27 -13.68
CA GLY A 167 0.94 -8.92 -14.15
C GLY A 167 1.22 -7.41 -14.22
N HIS A 168 2.51 -7.09 -14.34
CA HIS A 168 3.00 -5.71 -14.38
C HIS A 168 2.58 -5.01 -15.67
N GLY A 169 2.17 -3.74 -15.56
CA GLY A 169 1.67 -2.93 -16.67
C GLY A 169 0.20 -3.19 -17.01
N ALA A 170 -0.46 -4.18 -16.39
CA ALA A 170 -1.88 -4.39 -16.60
C ALA A 170 -2.68 -3.18 -16.11
N GLN A 171 -3.67 -2.76 -16.90
CA GLN A 171 -4.55 -1.64 -16.57
C GLN A 171 -6.02 -1.96 -16.92
N ALA A 172 -6.97 -1.40 -16.18
CA ALA A 172 -8.39 -1.50 -16.50
C ALA A 172 -9.21 -0.38 -15.84
N GLN A 173 -10.30 0.04 -16.49
CA GLN A 173 -11.34 0.84 -15.84
C GLN A 173 -12.19 -0.08 -14.95
N VAL A 174 -12.27 0.24 -13.66
CA VAL A 174 -13.02 -0.54 -12.67
C VAL A 174 -13.91 0.38 -11.84
N GLY A 175 -15.19 0.46 -12.23
CA GLY A 175 -16.10 1.45 -11.66
C GLY A 175 -15.61 2.86 -11.97
N PRO A 176 -15.50 3.76 -10.98
CA PRO A 176 -15.02 5.13 -11.21
C PRO A 176 -13.49 5.25 -11.30
N TYR A 177 -12.74 4.16 -11.07
CA TYR A 177 -11.28 4.22 -10.95
C TYR A 177 -10.57 3.56 -12.13
N LEU A 178 -9.44 4.13 -12.53
CA LEU A 178 -8.45 3.46 -13.37
C LEU A 178 -7.48 2.69 -12.48
N LEU A 179 -7.39 1.38 -12.66
CA LEU A 179 -6.42 0.55 -11.94
C LEU A 179 -5.20 0.30 -12.83
N LEU A 180 -4.02 0.38 -12.22
CA LEU A 180 -2.72 0.00 -12.79
C LEU A 180 -2.06 -1.01 -11.86
N ASN A 181 -1.54 -2.10 -12.40
CA ASN A 181 -0.83 -3.10 -11.62
C ASN A 181 0.66 -3.08 -11.91
N SER A 182 1.46 -3.15 -10.85
CA SER A 182 2.90 -3.35 -10.95
C SER A 182 3.30 -4.62 -10.22
N TYR A 183 4.44 -5.21 -10.59
CA TYR A 183 5.11 -6.09 -9.64
C TYR A 183 5.44 -5.31 -8.35
N HIS A 184 5.46 -6.02 -7.22
CA HIS A 184 5.84 -5.40 -5.97
C HIS A 184 7.30 -4.95 -6.03
N CYS A 185 7.63 -3.77 -5.52
CA CYS A 185 9.00 -3.23 -5.41
C CYS A 185 9.85 -3.92 -4.33
N SER A 186 9.63 -5.21 -4.07
CA SER A 186 10.39 -5.96 -3.07
C SER A 186 11.81 -6.19 -3.54
N ARG A 187 12.73 -6.34 -2.58
CA ARG A 187 14.14 -6.71 -2.84
C ARG A 187 14.28 -7.96 -3.71
N LEU A 188 13.37 -8.92 -3.55
CA LEU A 188 13.36 -10.14 -4.38
C LEU A 188 13.12 -9.79 -5.86
N ASN A 189 12.13 -8.96 -6.16
CA ASN A 189 11.80 -8.62 -7.54
C ASN A 189 12.85 -7.71 -8.18
N THR A 190 13.45 -6.79 -7.40
CA THR A 190 14.49 -5.89 -7.90
C THR A 190 15.81 -6.63 -8.12
N ASN A 191 16.24 -7.49 -7.19
CA ASN A 191 17.48 -8.25 -7.34
C ASN A 191 17.44 -9.29 -8.47
N THR A 192 16.26 -9.85 -8.76
CA THR A 192 16.09 -10.85 -9.83
C THR A 192 15.87 -10.24 -11.21
N GLY A 193 15.79 -8.90 -11.31
CA GLY A 193 15.45 -8.21 -12.55
C GLY A 193 13.99 -8.38 -12.98
N ARG A 194 13.14 -9.06 -12.18
CA ARG A 194 11.70 -9.18 -12.45
C ARG A 194 11.02 -7.80 -12.49
N LEU A 195 11.53 -6.86 -11.70
CA LEU A 195 11.15 -5.46 -11.75
C LEU A 195 12.43 -4.61 -11.77
N THR A 196 12.60 -3.80 -12.81
CA THR A 196 13.66 -2.78 -12.86
C THR A 196 13.13 -1.43 -12.34
N ALA A 197 14.03 -0.51 -12.00
CA ALA A 197 13.65 0.85 -11.62
C ALA A 197 12.88 1.55 -12.76
N GLN A 198 13.35 1.42 -14.01
CA GLN A 198 12.69 2.01 -15.18
C GLN A 198 11.25 1.51 -15.35
N MET A 199 11.05 0.18 -15.26
CA MET A 199 9.71 -0.41 -15.33
C MET A 199 8.79 0.15 -14.25
N PHE A 200 9.32 0.33 -13.04
CA PHE A 200 8.56 0.88 -11.93
C PHE A 200 8.21 2.34 -12.16
N GLU A 201 9.17 3.15 -12.60
CA GLU A 201 8.96 4.57 -12.95
C GLU A 201 7.92 4.75 -14.07
N ASP A 202 7.92 3.88 -15.08
CA ASP A 202 6.96 3.91 -16.18
C ASP A 202 5.51 3.73 -15.70
N ILE A 203 5.27 2.94 -14.65
CA ILE A 203 3.93 2.79 -14.04
C ILE A 203 3.45 4.12 -13.45
N PHE A 204 4.30 4.86 -12.78
CA PHE A 204 3.91 6.13 -12.16
C PHE A 204 3.83 7.28 -13.17
N ARG A 205 4.65 7.26 -14.22
CA ARG A 205 4.46 8.15 -15.37
C ARG A 205 3.10 7.89 -16.02
N ARG A 206 2.76 6.63 -16.26
CA ARG A 206 1.46 6.24 -16.80
C ARG A 206 0.30 6.65 -15.87
N ALA A 207 0.46 6.49 -14.56
CA ALA A 207 -0.54 6.93 -13.59
C ALA A 207 -0.80 8.44 -13.70
N ARG A 208 0.24 9.26 -13.88
CA ARG A 208 0.10 10.71 -14.10
C ARG A 208 -0.68 11.02 -15.37
N GLU A 209 -0.32 10.40 -16.50
CA GLU A 209 -1.02 10.59 -17.78
C GLU A 209 -2.52 10.29 -17.64
N LEU A 210 -2.87 9.19 -16.96
CA LEU A 210 -4.26 8.78 -16.74
C LEU A 210 -5.04 9.72 -15.81
N MET A 211 -4.37 10.50 -14.96
CA MET A 211 -5.02 11.44 -14.06
C MET A 211 -5.41 12.76 -14.74
N GLU A 212 -4.69 13.12 -15.81
CA GLU A 212 -4.88 14.34 -16.58
C GLU A 212 -5.74 14.14 -17.85
N ALA A 213 -6.03 12.89 -18.21
CA ALA A 213 -7.06 12.53 -19.18
C ALA A 213 -8.48 12.69 -18.60
#